data_AF-A0A846ND04-F1
#
_entry.id   AF-A0A846ND04-F1
#
_cell.length_a   1.000
_cell.length_b   1.000
_cell.length_c   1.000
_cell.angle_alpha   90.00
_cell.angle_beta   90.00
_cell.angle_gamma   90.00
#
_symmetry.space_group_name_H-M   'P 1'
#
loop_
_entity.id
_entity.type
_entity.pdbx_description
1 polymer ?
#
loop_
_entity_poly.entity_id
_entity_poly.type
_entity_poly.pdbx_seq_one_letter_code
_entity_poly.pdbx_strand_id
1 'polypeptide(L)'
;ETGYALLVGGGAGMSLPGPRLARPAGVFVKTDDAFDVAVALAEIHRDYSNRESKSKARFKWLLEEWGLEKLLNVLEDKLDKSFECYNGPVFKGSTDHEGVGSQSQEQFHYVNIPILGGRLTVKEIRRIAELANNYGHGELRLTTTQNIIIPF
;
A
#
# COMPACT_ATOMS: atom_id res chain seq x y z
N GLU A 1 2.81 -14.86 16.02
CA GLU A 1 1.63 -14.85 15.14
C GLU A 1 1.93 -14.00 13.91
N THR A 2 1.39 -14.33 12.74
CA THR A 2 1.59 -13.55 11.51
C THR A 2 0.46 -12.54 11.37
N GLY A 3 0.77 -11.31 10.99
CA GLY A 3 -0.20 -10.23 10.85
C GLY A 3 0.45 -8.92 10.44
N TYR A 4 -0.26 -7.82 10.67
CA TYR A 4 0.09 -6.51 10.14
C TYR A 4 0.16 -5.45 11.26
N ALA A 5 1.18 -4.60 11.19
CA ALA A 5 1.19 -3.35 11.93
C ALA A 5 0.40 -2.30 11.14
N LEU A 6 -0.62 -1.71 11.75
CA LEU A 6 -1.46 -0.72 11.08
C LEU A 6 -0.76 0.65 11.02
N LEU A 7 -0.68 1.23 9.81
CA LEU A 7 -0.26 2.62 9.61
C LEU A 7 -1.40 3.44 9.01
N VAL A 8 -1.63 4.64 9.54
CA VAL A 8 -2.74 5.52 9.14
C VAL A 8 -2.31 6.95 8.88
N GLY A 9 -3.10 7.66 8.06
CA GLY A 9 -2.98 9.12 7.91
C GLY A 9 -1.87 9.64 6.99
N GLY A 10 -1.25 8.76 6.19
CA GLY A 10 -0.25 9.18 5.20
C GLY A 10 -0.85 9.94 4.02
N GLY A 11 -0.08 10.85 3.43
CA GLY A 11 -0.47 11.51 2.18
C GLY A 11 0.55 12.55 1.71
N ALA A 12 0.78 12.58 0.39
CA ALA A 12 1.69 13.52 -0.26
C ALA A 12 1.05 14.88 -0.63
N GLY A 13 -0.26 15.02 -0.43
CA GLY A 13 -0.99 16.23 -0.83
C GLY A 13 -0.54 17.47 -0.05
N MET A 14 -0.30 18.57 -0.79
CA MET A 14 0.17 19.85 -0.27
C MET A 14 -0.85 20.65 0.53
N SER A 15 -2.14 20.30 0.45
CA SER A 15 -3.12 20.92 1.33
C SER A 15 -2.68 20.75 2.79
N LEU A 16 -2.90 21.78 3.62
CA LEU A 16 -2.71 21.68 5.06
C LEU A 16 -3.33 20.35 5.55
N PRO A 17 -2.82 19.71 6.61
CA PRO A 17 -1.60 20.01 7.38
C PRO A 17 -0.28 19.68 6.64
N GLY A 18 -0.29 19.59 5.31
CA GLY A 18 0.89 19.34 4.49
C GLY A 18 1.14 17.86 4.22
N PRO A 19 2.20 17.52 3.48
CA PRO A 19 2.59 16.14 3.22
C PRO A 19 3.05 15.45 4.51
N ARG A 20 2.60 14.21 4.74
CA ARG A 20 2.86 13.47 5.98
C ARG A 20 3.08 11.99 5.70
N LEU A 21 4.01 11.39 6.42
CA LEU A 21 4.11 9.94 6.49
C LEU A 21 2.95 9.37 7.30
N ALA A 22 2.50 8.17 6.94
CA ALA A 22 1.58 7.42 7.77
C ALA A 22 2.25 7.11 9.12
N ARG A 23 1.48 7.18 10.19
CA ARG A 23 1.95 6.94 11.57
C ARG A 23 1.46 5.57 12.03
N PRO A 24 2.25 4.84 12.83
CA PRO A 24 1.80 3.59 13.44
C PRO A 24 0.57 3.86 14.32
N ALA A 25 -0.45 3.02 14.19
CA ALA A 25 -1.65 3.08 15.02
C ALA A 25 -1.45 2.42 16.40
N GLY A 26 -0.31 1.74 16.63
CA GLY A 26 -0.03 1.07 17.91
C GLY A 26 -0.83 -0.21 18.12
N VAL A 27 -1.36 -0.80 17.06
CA VAL A 27 -2.18 -2.03 17.12
C VAL A 27 -1.68 -3.09 16.14
N PHE A 28 -1.87 -4.35 16.52
CA PHE A 28 -1.63 -5.52 15.68
C PHE A 28 -2.95 -5.98 15.06
N VAL A 29 -2.95 -6.20 13.74
CA VAL A 29 -4.10 -6.69 12.98
C VAL A 29 -3.78 -8.10 12.49
N LYS A 30 -4.62 -9.08 12.85
CA LYS A 30 -4.49 -10.47 12.40
C LYS A 30 -4.75 -10.56 10.89
N THR A 31 -4.15 -11.55 10.25
CA THR A 31 -4.28 -11.73 8.80
C THR A 31 -5.75 -11.84 8.36
N ASP A 32 -6.56 -12.57 9.12
CA ASP A 32 -7.98 -12.77 8.81
C ASP A 32 -8.82 -11.49 8.99
N ASP A 33 -8.37 -10.55 9.84
CA ASP A 33 -9.05 -9.29 10.09
C ASP A 33 -8.62 -8.17 9.11
N ALA A 34 -7.53 -8.36 8.36
CA ALA A 34 -6.90 -7.29 7.60
C ALA A 34 -7.83 -6.66 6.56
N PHE A 35 -8.64 -7.48 5.89
CA PHE A 35 -9.62 -7.00 4.90
C PHE A 35 -10.73 -6.19 5.56
N ASP A 36 -11.30 -6.69 6.65
CA ASP A 36 -12.40 -6.02 7.36
C ASP A 36 -11.94 -4.69 7.96
N VAL A 37 -10.71 -4.63 8.49
CA VAL A 37 -10.10 -3.37 8.95
C VAL A 37 -9.98 -2.35 7.83
N ALA A 38 -9.55 -2.77 6.63
CA ALA A 38 -9.43 -1.87 5.49
C ALA A 38 -10.80 -1.33 5.04
N VAL A 39 -11.83 -2.19 5.02
CA VAL A 39 -13.21 -1.81 4.72
C VAL A 39 -13.72 -0.83 5.77
N ALA A 40 -13.60 -1.14 7.06
CA ALA A 40 -14.06 -0.29 8.14
C ALA A 40 -13.40 1.09 8.14
N LEU A 41 -12.09 1.18 7.87
CA LEU A 41 -11.40 2.46 7.70
C LEU A 41 -11.90 3.26 6.48
N ALA A 42 -12.19 2.58 5.36
CA ALA A 42 -12.77 3.22 4.19
C ALA A 42 -14.19 3.76 4.47
N GLU A 43 -14.98 3.03 5.25
CA GLU A 43 -16.31 3.47 5.69
C GLU A 43 -16.23 4.62 6.70
N ILE A 44 -15.31 4.58 7.67
CA ILE A 44 -15.06 5.71 8.58
C ILE A 44 -14.66 6.95 7.76
N HIS A 45 -13.81 6.77 6.75
CA HIS A 45 -13.47 7.85 5.83
C HIS A 45 -14.70 8.35 5.06
N ARG A 46 -15.54 7.44 4.56
CA ARG A 46 -16.80 7.74 3.86
C ARG A 46 -17.69 8.64 4.72
N ASP A 47 -17.96 8.21 5.94
CA ASP A 47 -19.02 8.71 6.80
C ASP A 47 -18.63 9.98 7.58
N TYR A 48 -17.35 10.12 7.96
CA TYR A 48 -16.93 11.17 8.90
C TYR A 48 -15.97 12.21 8.33
N SER A 49 -15.35 11.99 7.17
CA SER A 49 -14.43 12.99 6.60
C SER A 49 -15.15 14.17 5.96
N ASN A 50 -14.53 15.35 6.00
CA ASN A 50 -15.08 16.58 5.45
C ASN A 50 -15.44 16.42 3.95
N ARG A 51 -16.70 16.74 3.60
CA ARG A 51 -17.22 16.70 2.21
C ARG A 51 -17.45 18.09 1.60
N GLU A 52 -17.35 19.13 2.40
CA GLU A 52 -17.60 20.50 1.97
C GLU A 52 -16.38 21.13 1.27
N SER A 53 -15.18 20.82 1.75
CA SER A 53 -13.93 21.39 1.28
C SER A 53 -12.97 20.31 0.78
N LYS A 54 -12.65 20.37 -0.52
CA LYS A 54 -11.69 19.46 -1.16
C LYS A 54 -10.30 19.50 -0.50
N SER A 55 -9.87 20.66 0.00
CA SER A 55 -8.57 20.79 0.66
C SER A 55 -8.51 20.05 2.00
N LYS A 56 -9.68 19.85 2.64
CA LYS A 56 -9.88 19.16 3.92
C LYS A 56 -10.42 17.73 3.81
N ALA A 57 -10.64 17.23 2.59
CA ALA A 57 -11.36 15.97 2.37
C ALA A 57 -10.52 14.68 2.53
N ARG A 58 -9.22 14.77 2.80
CA ARG A 58 -8.34 13.58 2.90
C ARG A 58 -8.38 13.01 4.33
N PHE A 59 -8.28 11.69 4.45
CA PHE A 59 -8.31 10.98 5.74
C PHE A 59 -7.32 11.53 6.79
N LYS A 60 -6.17 12.08 6.37
CA LYS A 60 -5.22 12.74 7.26
C LYS A 60 -5.85 13.85 8.11
N TRP A 61 -6.89 14.53 7.62
CA TRP A 61 -7.60 15.57 8.37
C TRP A 61 -8.52 14.98 9.43
N LEU A 62 -9.27 13.94 9.08
CA LEU A 62 -10.10 13.24 10.04
C LEU A 62 -9.25 12.72 11.21
N LEU A 63 -8.09 12.15 10.92
CA LEU A 63 -7.14 11.71 11.94
C LEU A 63 -6.57 12.87 12.78
N GLU A 64 -6.41 14.07 12.21
CA GLU A 64 -5.97 15.26 12.96
C GLU A 64 -7.05 15.73 13.94
N GLU A 65 -8.30 15.73 13.49
CA GLU A 65 -9.45 16.19 14.29
C GLU A 65 -9.83 15.19 15.37
N TRP A 66 -9.76 13.90 15.07
CA TRP A 66 -10.16 12.84 16.00
C TRP A 66 -9.02 12.42 16.93
N GLY A 67 -7.78 12.52 16.46
CA GLY A 67 -6.68 11.80 17.07
C GLY A 67 -6.77 10.29 16.84
N LEU A 68 -5.71 9.59 17.25
CA LEU A 68 -5.59 8.16 17.03
C LEU A 68 -6.50 7.33 17.94
N GLU A 69 -6.63 7.73 19.21
CA GLU A 69 -7.43 7.03 20.21
C GLU A 69 -8.90 6.92 19.78
N LYS A 70 -9.51 8.04 19.39
CA LYS A 70 -10.90 8.04 18.92
C LYS A 70 -11.07 7.22 17.65
N LEU A 71 -10.11 7.27 16.72
CA LEU A 71 -10.17 6.44 15.51
C LEU A 71 -10.19 4.95 15.85
N LEU A 72 -9.34 4.51 16.78
CA LEU A 72 -9.28 3.12 17.21
C LEU A 72 -10.59 2.69 17.89
N ASN A 73 -11.13 3.49 18.82
CA ASN A 73 -12.40 3.16 19.48
C ASN A 73 -13.53 2.99 18.45
N VAL A 74 -13.66 3.91 17.49
CA VAL A 74 -14.68 3.81 16.43
C VAL A 74 -14.45 2.61 15.52
N LEU A 75 -13.19 2.24 15.26
CA LEU A 75 -12.84 1.08 14.47
C LEU A 75 -13.19 -0.23 15.20
N GLU A 76 -12.88 -0.31 16.50
CA GLU A 76 -13.20 -1.44 17.38
C GLU A 76 -14.70 -1.63 17.53
N ASP A 77 -15.44 -0.55 17.81
CA ASP A 77 -16.90 -0.56 17.93
C ASP A 77 -17.56 -1.06 16.63
N LYS A 78 -17.02 -0.65 15.48
CA LYS A 78 -17.56 -0.99 14.16
C LYS A 78 -17.30 -2.45 13.79
N LEU A 79 -16.22 -3.03 14.28
CA LEU A 79 -15.85 -4.42 14.03
C LEU A 79 -16.30 -5.38 15.13
N ASP A 80 -16.85 -4.85 16.22
CA ASP A 80 -17.16 -5.58 17.46
C ASP A 80 -15.95 -6.41 17.95
N LYS A 81 -14.77 -5.79 17.91
CA LYS A 81 -13.48 -6.42 18.18
C LYS A 81 -12.54 -5.45 18.90
N SER A 82 -11.72 -5.97 19.80
CA SER A 82 -10.62 -5.22 20.42
C SER A 82 -9.29 -5.61 19.77
N PHE A 83 -8.44 -4.61 19.48
CA PHE A 83 -7.12 -4.87 18.94
C PHE A 83 -6.07 -5.07 20.03
N GLU A 84 -5.11 -5.92 19.72
CA GLU A 84 -3.94 -6.11 20.57
C GLU A 84 -2.98 -4.93 20.40
N CYS A 85 -2.44 -4.41 21.51
CA CYS A 85 -1.44 -3.35 21.48
C CYS A 85 -0.15 -3.86 20.83
N TYR A 86 0.40 -3.06 19.91
CA TYR A 86 1.63 -3.37 19.19
C TYR A 86 2.65 -2.24 19.31
N ASN A 87 3.73 -2.52 20.05
CA ASN A 87 4.89 -1.63 20.20
C ASN A 87 6.14 -2.16 19.48
N GLY A 88 5.95 -3.10 18.54
CA GLY A 88 7.05 -3.70 17.78
C GLY A 88 7.56 -2.82 16.64
N PRO A 89 8.62 -3.27 15.94
CA PRO A 89 9.17 -2.52 14.83
C PRO A 89 8.18 -2.39 13.67
N VAL A 90 8.23 -1.26 12.98
CA VAL A 90 7.61 -1.11 11.65
C VAL A 90 8.67 -1.43 10.61
N PHE A 91 8.50 -2.54 9.91
CA PHE A 91 9.43 -2.94 8.85
C PHE A 91 9.32 -1.98 7.67
N LYS A 92 10.36 -1.18 7.45
CA LYS A 92 10.54 -0.35 6.27
C LYS A 92 11.64 -0.95 5.41
N GLY A 93 11.31 -1.95 4.60
CA GLY A 93 12.23 -2.47 3.59
C GLY A 93 12.14 -1.64 2.32
N SER A 94 13.27 -1.18 1.77
CA SER A 94 13.33 -0.87 0.35
C SER A 94 13.57 -2.16 -0.40
N THR A 95 12.72 -2.44 -1.38
CA THR A 95 12.92 -3.56 -2.31
C THR A 95 12.85 -2.99 -3.72
N ASP A 96 13.84 -2.18 -4.06
CA ASP A 96 14.02 -1.74 -5.44
C ASP A 96 14.55 -2.93 -6.24
N HIS A 97 13.70 -3.50 -7.07
CA HIS A 97 13.97 -4.72 -7.84
C HIS A 97 14.73 -4.37 -9.12
N GLU A 98 15.88 -3.69 -9.06
CA GLU A 98 16.57 -3.22 -10.27
C GLU A 98 17.37 -4.31 -10.98
N GLY A 99 17.32 -4.32 -12.31
CA GLY A 99 18.06 -5.27 -13.14
C GLY A 99 17.55 -6.71 -13.06
N VAL A 100 18.47 -7.66 -12.96
CA VAL A 100 18.17 -9.10 -12.86
C VAL A 100 18.41 -9.56 -11.43
N GLY A 101 17.41 -10.17 -10.79
CA GLY A 101 17.52 -10.68 -9.43
C GLY A 101 17.09 -12.14 -9.33
N SER A 102 17.72 -12.90 -8.41
CA SER A 102 17.31 -14.28 -8.11
C SER A 102 16.00 -14.30 -7.32
N GLN A 103 15.17 -15.31 -7.57
CA GLN A 103 13.95 -15.55 -6.81
C GLN A 103 14.19 -16.54 -5.66
N SER A 104 13.20 -16.69 -4.79
CA SER A 104 13.19 -17.73 -3.74
C SER A 104 13.18 -19.14 -4.31
N GLN A 105 12.63 -19.32 -5.51
CA GLN A 105 12.62 -20.57 -6.25
C GLN A 105 14.00 -20.75 -6.88
N GLU A 106 14.64 -21.88 -6.59
CA GLU A 106 15.96 -22.19 -7.12
C GLU A 106 15.95 -22.11 -8.66
N GLN A 107 17.00 -21.54 -9.24
CA GLN A 107 17.20 -21.34 -10.68
C GLN A 107 16.32 -20.26 -11.36
N PHE A 108 15.25 -19.79 -10.72
CA PHE A 108 14.41 -18.72 -11.27
C PHE A 108 14.97 -17.34 -10.98
N HIS A 109 14.80 -16.44 -11.95
CA HIS A 109 15.19 -15.05 -11.83
C HIS A 109 13.99 -14.15 -12.15
N TYR A 110 14.10 -12.86 -11.87
CA TYR A 110 13.21 -11.87 -12.42
C TYR A 110 14.03 -10.82 -13.15
N VAL A 111 13.41 -10.17 -14.12
CA VAL A 111 14.02 -9.05 -14.85
C VAL A 111 13.12 -7.83 -14.71
N ASN A 112 13.66 -6.74 -14.16
CA ASN A 112 13.04 -5.44 -14.20
C ASN A 112 13.50 -4.68 -15.46
N ILE A 113 12.51 -4.29 -16.25
CA ILE A 113 12.69 -3.51 -17.47
C ILE A 113 12.40 -2.04 -17.13
N PRO A 114 13.42 -1.17 -17.12
CA PRO A 114 13.22 0.25 -16.85
C PRO A 114 12.44 0.90 -18.00
N ILE A 115 11.36 1.60 -17.67
CA ILE A 115 10.49 2.26 -18.65
C ILE A 115 10.60 3.77 -18.46
N LEU A 116 11.08 4.47 -19.49
CA LEU A 116 11.29 5.91 -19.40
C LEU A 116 9.96 6.65 -19.19
N GLY A 117 9.77 7.19 -17.98
CA GLY A 117 8.55 7.88 -17.56
C GLY A 117 7.30 7.00 -17.57
N GLY A 118 7.44 5.68 -17.53
CA GLY A 118 6.33 4.72 -17.58
C GLY A 118 5.53 4.75 -18.87
N ARG A 119 6.07 5.30 -19.97
CA ARG A 119 5.38 5.45 -21.25
C ARG A 119 5.80 4.37 -22.21
N LEU A 120 4.81 3.72 -22.81
CA LEU A 120 5.00 2.67 -23.80
C LEU A 120 4.11 2.91 -25.01
N THR A 121 4.69 2.66 -26.18
CA THR A 121 3.96 2.47 -27.42
C THR A 121 3.34 1.09 -27.48
N VAL A 122 2.37 0.92 -28.36
CA VAL A 122 1.75 -0.39 -28.63
C VAL A 122 2.79 -1.44 -29.06
N LYS A 123 3.82 -1.03 -29.81
CA LYS A 123 4.90 -1.93 -30.25
C LYS A 123 5.73 -2.42 -29.06
N GLU A 124 6.09 -1.53 -28.14
CA GLU A 124 6.91 -1.87 -26.98
C GLU A 124 6.16 -2.78 -26.00
N ILE A 125 4.89 -2.48 -25.68
CA ILE A 125 4.13 -3.34 -24.77
C ILE A 125 3.87 -4.74 -25.36
N ARG A 126 3.65 -4.85 -26.67
CA ARG A 126 3.57 -6.16 -27.35
C ARG A 126 4.89 -6.91 -27.28
N ARG A 127 6.00 -6.21 -27.48
CA ARG A 127 7.33 -6.81 -27.34
C ARG A 127 7.58 -7.31 -25.92
N ILE A 128 7.20 -6.54 -24.91
CA ILE A 128 7.32 -6.95 -23.50
C ILE A 128 6.45 -8.18 -23.21
N ALA A 129 5.23 -8.24 -23.74
CA ALA A 129 4.36 -9.41 -23.61
C ALA A 129 4.94 -10.67 -24.30
N GLU A 130 5.53 -10.52 -25.49
CA GLU A 130 6.27 -11.61 -26.14
C GLU A 130 7.43 -12.10 -25.28
N LEU A 131 8.20 -11.19 -24.66
CA LEU A 131 9.29 -11.55 -23.76
C LEU A 131 8.77 -12.32 -22.54
N ALA A 132 7.67 -11.88 -21.94
CA ALA A 132 7.07 -12.56 -20.80
C ALA A 132 6.58 -13.98 -21.16
N ASN A 133 6.02 -14.17 -22.35
CA ASN A 133 5.60 -15.50 -22.82
C ASN A 133 6.78 -16.42 -23.15
N ASN A 134 7.85 -15.87 -23.70
CA ASN A 134 8.99 -16.67 -24.16
C ASN A 134 9.99 -17.00 -23.05
N TYR A 135 10.16 -16.10 -22.09
CA TYR A 135 11.21 -16.20 -21.07
C TYR A 135 10.69 -16.31 -19.64
N GLY A 136 9.40 -16.04 -19.41
CA GLY A 136 8.75 -16.29 -18.13
C GLY A 136 7.45 -17.06 -18.31
N HIS A 137 6.47 -16.79 -17.45
CA HIS A 137 5.17 -17.48 -17.46
C HIS A 137 4.03 -16.65 -18.07
N GLY A 138 4.34 -15.69 -18.94
CA GLY A 138 3.34 -14.77 -19.51
C GLY A 138 2.79 -13.75 -18.51
N GLU A 139 3.43 -13.60 -17.34
CA GLU A 139 3.06 -12.66 -16.29
C GLU A 139 3.86 -11.36 -16.40
N LEU A 140 3.23 -10.22 -16.11
CA LEU A 140 3.88 -8.93 -15.97
C LEU A 140 3.48 -8.30 -14.63
N ARG A 141 4.46 -7.76 -13.89
CA ARG A 141 4.21 -7.01 -12.65
C ARG A 141 4.61 -5.55 -12.83
N LEU A 142 3.75 -4.63 -12.42
CA LEU A 142 4.04 -3.19 -12.47
C LEU A 142 4.67 -2.73 -11.15
N THR A 143 5.62 -1.81 -11.21
CA THR A 143 6.28 -1.24 -10.02
C THR A 143 5.78 0.17 -9.71
N THR A 144 6.00 0.61 -8.47
CA THR A 144 5.75 2.00 -8.03
C THR A 144 6.72 3.00 -8.67
N THR A 145 7.86 2.52 -9.19
CA THR A 145 8.85 3.29 -9.96
C THR A 145 8.56 3.34 -11.46
N GLN A 146 7.35 2.93 -11.87
CA GLN A 146 6.85 2.98 -13.25
C GLN A 146 7.54 1.99 -14.21
N ASN A 147 8.16 0.94 -13.66
CA ASN A 147 8.82 -0.10 -14.44
C ASN A 147 7.97 -1.38 -14.52
N ILE A 148 8.43 -2.34 -15.30
CA ILE A 148 7.78 -3.64 -15.49
C ILE A 148 8.74 -4.76 -15.12
N ILE A 149 8.29 -5.69 -14.27
CA ILE A 149 9.01 -6.92 -13.93
C ILE A 149 8.41 -8.08 -14.71
N ILE A 150 9.28 -8.85 -15.38
CA ILE A 150 8.97 -10.20 -15.87
C ILE A 150 9.49 -11.17 -14.81
N PRO A 151 8.59 -11.87 -14.09
CA PRO A 151 8.98 -12.92 -13.17
C PRO A 151 9.14 -14.26 -13.90
N PHE A 152 9.93 -15.11 -13.25
CA PHE A 152 10.26 -16.49 -13.59
C PHE A 152 11.25 -16.57 -14.75
#